data_AF-A0A349BAC4-F1
#
_entry.id   AF-A0A349BAC4-F1
#
_cell.length_a   1.000
_cell.length_b   1.000
_cell.length_c   1.000
_cell.angle_alpha   90.00
_cell.angle_beta   90.00
_cell.angle_gamma   90.00
#
_symmetry.space_group_name_H-M   'P 1'
#
loop_
_entity.id
_entity.type
_entity.pdbx_description
1 polymer ?
#
loop_
_entity_poly.entity_id
_entity_poly.type
_entity_poly.pdbx_seq_one_letter_code
_entity_poly.pdbx_strand_id
1 'polypeptide(L)'
;MATDDLDPTTPAAAGIVGRVIGTEDATPLEYWVGIADDQFLQLDDVVALDRTLPDGQRVELYGMVEQVRARHEGAQYDSDVFLIEGGLLPAQVSRSAKVITTRVEPEVFVPPLPGTAVRKATGDERGRALHFDDMAQKVPAGLSRDGEPFFIDKEFLDGSRGAHVNISGVSGVATKTTYATFLLYSLFHSGALGAATANTKALIFNVKGEDLLFLDHHNARLDEAQRERYGLLGLQPGPFRSVGIVAPPRPGDANATPQVGSRATGVAPFFWTIAEFCKQRLLPFLFADAEDDRQQYTMVVHNVARRLEEATPTDGGGVVIEGQSITRFRELVELVDDRLNDDATVADWAGRAIGGGTVGAFVRRLFGAVDHLEHLIRADVRRRSSHPVDLDANQVTVVDIHNLNDRAKRFVVGVVLRQAFQAKEASGTAEPLQFVVLDELNKYAPREGTSPIKELLLDVAERGRSLGIILIGAQQTASEVERRVVANSAIRVVGRLDSAEATRGEYGWLPVVQRQRSTIIKPGTMIVSQPQLPVPVVVEFPFPAWATRFSETDATTGPSATPGTTAIPDDPFEGL
;
A
#
# COMPACT_ATOMS: atom_id res chain seq x y z
N MET A 1 5.96 25.28 67.51
CA MET A 1 4.99 24.55 66.68
C MET A 1 4.18 25.59 65.93
N ALA A 2 4.63 25.91 64.72
CA ALA A 2 3.88 26.68 63.74
C ALA A 2 3.97 25.86 62.46
N THR A 3 2.80 25.49 61.96
CA THR A 3 2.54 24.71 60.75
C THR A 3 2.83 25.60 59.54
N ASP A 4 3.70 25.12 58.65
CA ASP A 4 4.01 25.76 57.38
C ASP A 4 3.00 25.25 56.33
N ASP A 5 2.21 26.18 55.80
CA ASP A 5 1.25 25.96 54.73
C ASP A 5 2.00 25.67 53.42
N LEU A 6 1.89 24.45 52.93
CA LEU A 6 2.28 24.08 51.57
C LEU A 6 1.24 24.61 50.58
N ASP A 7 1.61 25.65 49.84
CA ASP A 7 0.89 26.16 48.68
C ASP A 7 0.80 25.08 47.58
N PRO A 8 -0.40 24.64 47.16
CA PRO A 8 -0.57 23.58 46.18
C PRO A 8 -0.73 24.15 44.76
N THR A 9 0.23 24.94 44.26
CA THR A 9 0.17 25.44 42.86
C THR A 9 1.54 25.56 42.15
N THR A 10 2.42 24.58 42.30
CA THR A 10 3.50 24.37 41.32
C THR A 10 3.38 22.96 40.73
N PRO A 11 3.01 22.77 39.45
CA PRO A 11 3.19 21.48 38.82
C PRO A 11 4.69 21.18 38.84
N ALA A 12 5.04 20.02 39.39
CA ALA A 12 6.42 19.60 39.59
C ALA A 12 7.27 19.79 38.32
N ALA A 13 8.52 20.22 38.51
CA ALA A 13 9.57 20.37 37.50
C ALA A 13 10.04 19.01 36.93
N ALA A 14 9.11 18.14 36.53
CA ALA A 14 9.38 16.86 35.91
C ALA A 14 9.43 17.03 34.39
N GLY A 15 10.57 16.70 33.76
CA GLY A 15 10.64 16.45 32.31
C GLY A 15 11.10 17.60 31.42
N ILE A 16 11.65 18.70 31.96
CA ILE A 16 12.33 19.71 31.13
C ILE A 16 13.59 19.07 30.54
N VAL A 17 13.68 19.01 29.21
CA VAL A 17 14.82 18.44 28.47
C VAL A 17 15.76 19.50 27.91
N GLY A 18 15.32 20.76 27.89
CA GLY A 18 16.11 21.85 27.37
C GLY A 18 15.41 23.20 27.43
N ARG A 19 16.04 24.20 26.80
CA ARG A 19 15.50 25.56 26.68
C ARG A 19 15.70 26.10 25.28
N VAL A 20 14.78 26.92 24.82
CA VAL A 20 14.91 27.62 23.52
C VAL A 20 16.17 28.48 23.54
N ILE A 21 17.06 28.34 22.55
CA ILE A 21 18.31 29.09 22.50
C ILE A 21 18.09 30.49 21.91
N GLY A 22 18.93 31.45 22.30
CA GLY A 22 18.92 32.81 21.77
C GLY A 22 19.99 33.10 20.71
N THR A 23 20.80 32.10 20.33
CA THR A 23 21.87 32.26 19.34
C THR A 23 21.41 32.03 17.91
N GLU A 24 20.18 31.55 17.72
CA GLU A 24 19.52 31.33 16.44
C GLU A 24 18.13 31.98 16.53
N ASP A 25 17.61 32.48 15.42
CA ASP A 25 16.26 33.05 15.39
C ASP A 25 15.21 31.95 15.65
N ALA A 26 14.24 32.26 16.51
CA ALA A 26 13.06 31.44 16.69
C ALA A 26 11.89 32.01 15.86
N THR A 27 11.20 31.13 15.15
CA THR A 27 9.96 31.43 14.41
C THR A 27 8.81 30.62 14.99
N PRO A 28 7.53 30.93 14.68
CA PRO A 28 6.41 30.09 15.09
C PRO A 28 6.47 28.66 14.56
N LEU A 29 7.17 28.41 13.45
CA LEU A 29 7.20 27.12 12.75
C LEU A 29 8.49 26.33 12.97
N GLU A 30 9.55 27.00 13.43
CA GLU A 30 10.88 26.44 13.56
C GLU A 30 11.66 27.17 14.66
N TYR A 31 12.31 26.42 15.54
CA TYR A 31 13.17 26.96 16.59
C TYR A 31 14.22 25.93 17.05
N TRP A 32 15.23 26.40 17.79
CA TRP A 32 16.28 25.55 18.35
C TRP A 32 16.18 25.45 19.88
N VAL A 33 16.46 24.27 20.41
CA VAL A 33 16.44 23.93 21.82
C VAL A 33 17.83 23.48 22.26
N GLY A 34 18.42 24.16 23.23
CA GLY A 34 19.65 23.75 23.91
C GLY A 34 19.31 22.65 24.89
N ILE A 35 19.97 21.51 24.77
CA ILE A 35 19.68 20.29 25.52
C ILE A 35 20.45 20.32 26.85
N ALA A 36 19.77 20.02 27.96
CA ALA A 36 20.39 19.99 29.28
C ALA A 36 21.44 18.86 29.41
N ASP A 37 22.39 19.03 30.33
CA ASP A 37 23.57 18.16 30.43
C ASP A 37 23.25 16.68 30.67
N ASP A 38 22.25 16.41 31.50
CA ASP A 38 21.75 15.10 31.89
C ASP A 38 20.64 14.56 30.97
N GLN A 39 20.31 15.29 29.90
CA GLN A 39 19.19 14.99 29.01
C GLN A 39 19.65 14.72 27.58
N PHE A 40 18.75 14.15 26.78
CA PHE A 40 18.94 14.03 25.34
C PHE A 40 17.62 14.27 24.59
N LEU A 41 17.76 14.85 23.41
CA LEU A 41 16.76 14.84 22.36
C LEU A 41 17.36 14.11 21.16
N GLN A 42 16.54 13.30 20.50
CA GLN A 42 16.88 12.59 19.27
C GLN A 42 15.89 12.96 18.16
N LEU A 43 16.22 12.58 16.93
CA LEU A 43 15.32 12.74 15.80
C LEU A 43 13.99 12.05 16.08
N ASP A 44 12.89 12.67 15.62
CA ASP A 44 11.52 12.20 15.78
C ASP A 44 10.96 12.33 17.22
N ASP A 45 11.75 12.76 18.21
CA ASP A 45 11.21 13.10 19.54
C ASP A 45 10.16 14.22 19.41
N VAL A 46 9.05 14.07 20.11
CA VAL A 46 8.00 15.09 20.20
C VAL A 46 8.19 15.91 21.46
N VAL A 47 8.11 17.23 21.33
CA VAL A 47 8.33 18.18 22.41
C VAL A 47 7.18 19.16 22.52
N ALA A 48 7.02 19.71 23.71
CA ALA A 48 6.04 20.75 24.02
C ALA A 48 6.70 21.90 24.79
N LEU A 49 6.16 23.09 24.60
CA LEU A 49 6.47 24.27 25.39
C LEU A 49 5.25 25.16 25.52
N ASP A 50 5.30 26.07 26.48
CA ASP A 50 4.25 27.05 26.73
C ASP A 50 4.79 28.46 26.57
N ARG A 51 3.97 29.33 25.97
CA ARG A 51 4.24 30.75 25.85
C ARG A 51 3.07 31.54 26.44
N THR A 52 3.37 32.48 27.32
CA THR A 52 2.39 33.48 27.78
C THR A 52 2.51 34.74 26.93
N LEU A 53 1.39 35.21 26.37
CA LEU A 53 1.30 36.44 25.59
C LEU A 53 1.20 37.68 26.51
N PRO A 54 1.41 38.90 25.98
CA PRO A 54 1.32 40.13 26.78
C PRO A 54 -0.05 40.36 27.46
N ASP A 55 -1.11 39.80 26.90
CA ASP A 55 -2.48 39.85 27.45
C ASP A 55 -2.76 38.75 28.49
N GLY A 56 -1.76 37.92 28.81
CA GLY A 56 -1.87 36.80 29.75
C GLY A 56 -2.38 35.50 29.13
N GLN A 57 -2.74 35.48 27.84
CA GLN A 57 -3.16 34.25 27.16
C GLN A 57 -2.00 33.25 27.08
N ARG A 58 -2.26 31.99 27.42
CA ARG A 58 -1.30 30.89 27.24
C ARG A 58 -1.48 30.27 25.85
N VAL A 59 -0.35 30.09 25.16
CA VAL A 59 -0.23 29.40 23.87
C VAL A 59 0.71 28.21 24.06
N GLU A 60 0.23 27.01 23.77
CA GLU A 60 0.99 25.78 23.76
C GLU A 60 1.56 25.57 22.36
N LEU A 61 2.85 25.27 22.27
CA LEU A 61 3.52 24.94 21.02
C LEU A 61 4.04 23.52 21.11
N TYR A 62 3.67 22.71 20.13
CA TYR A 62 4.13 21.34 19.97
C TYR A 62 5.04 21.26 18.76
N GLY A 63 6.05 20.40 18.82
CA GLY A 63 6.95 20.21 17.69
C GLY A 63 7.65 18.87 17.72
N MET A 64 8.26 18.54 16.58
CA MET A 64 9.06 17.33 16.41
C MET A 64 10.51 17.70 16.12
N VAL A 65 11.44 16.97 16.71
CA VAL A 65 12.88 17.17 16.50
C VAL A 65 13.28 16.72 15.09
N GLU A 66 13.72 17.66 14.27
CA GLU A 66 14.16 17.44 12.89
C GLU A 66 15.67 17.18 12.80
N GLN A 67 16.46 17.83 13.66
CA GLN A 67 17.92 17.75 13.63
C GLN A 67 18.48 17.85 15.05
N VAL A 68 19.59 17.17 15.32
CA VAL A 68 20.36 17.33 16.56
C VAL A 68 21.82 17.61 16.19
N ARG A 69 22.45 18.58 16.86
CA ARG A 69 23.86 18.93 16.67
C ARG A 69 24.59 19.00 18.01
N ALA A 70 25.88 18.65 17.99
CA ALA A 70 26.81 18.85 19.10
C ALA A 70 28.04 19.61 18.61
N ARG A 71 28.55 20.54 19.40
CA ARG A 71 29.77 21.31 19.08
C ARG A 71 30.55 21.67 20.34
N HIS A 72 31.85 21.91 20.20
CA HIS A 72 32.63 22.59 21.23
C HIS A 72 32.37 24.11 21.18
N GLU A 73 31.91 24.69 22.29
CA GLU A 73 31.72 26.13 22.39
C GLU A 73 33.07 26.86 22.38
N GLY A 74 33.18 27.90 21.56
CA GLY A 74 34.41 28.71 21.45
C GLY A 74 35.53 28.09 20.62
N ALA A 75 35.41 26.84 20.17
CA ALA A 75 36.36 26.22 19.24
C ALA A 75 36.27 26.90 17.86
N GLN A 76 37.43 27.21 17.27
CA GLN A 76 37.51 27.91 15.99
C GLN A 76 38.05 27.03 14.87
N TYR A 77 38.91 26.06 15.20
CA TYR A 77 39.53 25.15 14.26
C TYR A 77 39.18 23.70 14.55
N ASP A 78 39.06 22.88 13.50
CA ASP A 78 38.76 21.45 13.64
C ASP A 78 39.79 20.71 14.51
N SER A 79 41.05 21.17 14.51
CA SER A 79 42.14 20.61 15.33
C SER A 79 42.01 20.92 16.82
N ASP A 80 41.21 21.91 17.22
CA ASP A 80 41.05 22.29 18.63
C ASP A 80 40.49 21.13 19.46
N VAL A 81 39.79 20.19 18.82
CA VAL A 81 39.29 18.96 19.46
C VAL A 81 40.39 18.21 20.21
N PHE A 82 41.60 18.10 19.65
CA PHE A 82 42.69 17.36 20.29
C PHE A 82 43.27 18.11 21.49
N LEU A 83 43.29 19.44 21.43
CA LEU A 83 43.75 20.28 22.52
C LEU A 83 42.72 20.34 23.65
N ILE A 84 41.43 20.33 23.33
CA ILE A 84 40.33 20.28 24.30
C ILE A 84 40.34 18.94 25.04
N GLU A 85 40.38 17.81 24.32
CA GLU A 85 40.46 16.47 24.92
C GLU A 85 41.76 16.28 25.72
N GLY A 86 42.85 16.93 25.29
CA GLY A 86 44.11 16.98 26.02
C GLY A 86 44.11 17.92 27.24
N GLY A 87 43.02 18.64 27.51
CA GLY A 87 42.90 19.60 28.62
C GLY A 87 43.70 20.89 28.44
N LEU A 88 44.22 21.15 27.24
CA LEU A 88 45.05 22.32 26.91
C LEU A 88 44.22 23.54 26.47
N LEU A 89 42.99 23.32 26.00
CA LEU A 89 42.03 24.37 25.67
C LEU A 89 40.71 24.15 26.42
N PRO A 90 40.19 25.15 27.15
CA PRO A 90 38.89 25.03 27.81
C PRO A 90 37.76 25.19 26.79
N ALA A 91 36.90 24.18 26.68
CA ALA A 91 35.64 24.25 25.93
C ALA A 91 34.59 23.35 26.58
N GLN A 92 33.31 23.64 26.31
CA GLN A 92 32.19 22.79 26.71
C GLN A 92 31.50 22.22 25.47
N VAL A 93 30.90 21.04 25.60
CA VAL A 93 30.07 20.44 24.54
C VAL A 93 28.66 21.00 24.65
N SER A 94 28.25 21.77 23.65
CA SER A 94 26.90 22.30 23.52
C SER A 94 26.10 21.42 22.57
N ARG A 95 24.94 20.95 23.04
CA ARG A 95 24.01 20.12 22.29
C ARG A 95 22.74 20.92 22.01
N SER A 96 22.28 20.90 20.77
CA SER A 96 21.04 21.58 20.40
C SER A 96 20.22 20.77 19.42
N ALA A 97 18.90 20.81 19.56
CA ALA A 97 17.95 20.20 18.66
C ALA A 97 17.15 21.26 17.91
N LYS A 98 17.00 21.09 16.60
CA LYS A 98 16.09 21.87 15.77
C LYS A 98 14.71 21.23 15.83
N VAL A 99 13.69 22.02 16.12
CA VAL A 99 12.30 21.59 16.27
C VAL A 99 11.46 22.26 15.19
N ILE A 100 10.66 21.45 14.50
CA ILE A 100 9.63 21.92 13.57
C ILE A 100 8.28 21.83 14.28
N THR A 101 7.56 22.93 14.34
CA THR A 101 6.26 23.03 15.02
C THR A 101 5.23 22.17 14.31
N THR A 102 4.54 21.31 15.06
CA THR A 102 3.46 20.45 14.56
C THR A 102 2.08 21.00 14.89
N ARG A 103 1.93 21.68 16.03
CA ARG A 103 0.65 22.27 16.44
C ARG A 103 0.88 23.49 17.32
N VAL A 104 -0.01 24.48 17.22
CA VAL A 104 -0.06 25.65 18.09
C VAL A 104 -1.48 25.80 18.62
N GLU A 105 -1.65 25.89 19.94
CA GLU A 105 -2.96 25.90 20.58
C GLU A 105 -3.05 26.96 21.70
N PRO A 106 -3.97 27.96 21.60
CA PRO A 106 -4.81 28.28 20.45
C PRO A 106 -3.96 28.75 19.25
N GLU A 107 -4.56 28.79 18.05
CA GLU A 107 -3.87 29.07 16.78
C GLU A 107 -3.38 30.54 16.67
N VAL A 108 -2.38 30.87 17.48
CA VAL A 108 -1.73 32.19 17.56
C VAL A 108 -0.25 31.99 17.25
N PHE A 109 0.13 32.16 15.98
CA PHE A 109 1.48 31.90 15.50
C PHE A 109 2.47 32.99 15.91
N VAL A 110 3.08 32.79 17.08
CA VAL A 110 4.10 33.69 17.61
C VAL A 110 5.33 32.88 18.06
N PRO A 111 6.57 33.36 17.84
CA PRO A 111 7.78 32.56 18.06
C PRO A 111 8.10 32.31 19.53
N PRO A 112 8.49 31.10 19.96
CA PRO A 112 8.88 30.90 21.36
C PRO A 112 10.04 31.81 21.75
N LEU A 113 10.08 32.27 23.00
CA LEU A 113 11.13 33.19 23.46
C LEU A 113 12.38 32.42 23.90
N PRO A 114 13.59 32.98 23.71
CA PRO A 114 14.80 32.42 24.29
C PRO A 114 14.66 32.17 25.81
N GLY A 115 15.20 31.05 26.27
CA GLY A 115 15.11 30.61 27.67
C GLY A 115 13.84 29.86 28.04
N THR A 116 12.81 29.86 27.19
CA THR A 116 11.56 29.10 27.40
C THR A 116 11.88 27.63 27.59
N ALA A 117 11.33 27.01 28.65
CA ALA A 117 11.55 25.61 28.96
C ALA A 117 10.83 24.70 27.95
N VAL A 118 11.49 23.63 27.54
CA VAL A 118 10.97 22.62 26.61
C VAL A 118 10.97 21.26 27.31
N ARG A 119 9.88 20.51 27.17
CA ARG A 119 9.70 19.16 27.72
C ARG A 119 9.42 18.15 26.61
N LYS A 120 9.72 16.87 26.84
CA LYS A 120 9.24 15.79 25.95
C LYS A 120 7.74 15.63 26.13
N ALA A 121 7.01 15.63 25.02
CA ALA A 121 5.58 15.36 25.02
C ALA A 121 5.36 13.85 25.13
N THR A 122 4.50 13.44 26.06
CA THR A 122 4.14 12.03 26.29
C THR A 122 2.63 11.90 26.50
N GLY A 123 2.07 10.69 26.36
CA GLY A 123 0.65 10.44 26.59
C GLY A 123 -0.27 11.37 25.79
N ASP A 124 -1.23 11.99 26.46
CA ASP A 124 -2.21 12.91 25.83
C ASP A 124 -1.54 14.12 25.18
N GLU A 125 -0.44 14.61 25.75
CA GLU A 125 0.31 15.75 25.20
C GLU A 125 0.93 15.40 23.84
N ARG A 126 1.51 14.20 23.73
CA ARG A 126 1.98 13.67 22.44
C ARG A 126 0.83 13.44 21.48
N GLY A 127 -0.31 12.93 21.97
CA GLY A 127 -1.51 12.74 21.18
C GLY A 127 -1.96 14.04 20.51
N ARG A 128 -2.05 15.13 21.27
CA ARG A 128 -2.37 16.47 20.74
C ARG A 128 -1.33 16.99 19.77
N ALA A 129 -0.05 16.83 20.08
CA ALA A 129 1.07 17.23 19.22
C ALA A 129 1.03 16.54 17.83
N LEU A 130 0.47 15.33 17.77
CA LEU A 130 0.30 14.53 16.55
C LEU A 130 -1.16 14.50 16.05
N HIS A 131 -2.00 15.45 16.49
CA HIS A 131 -3.41 15.57 16.05
C HIS A 131 -4.26 14.30 16.22
N PHE A 132 -3.90 13.41 17.15
CA PHE A 132 -4.67 12.18 17.39
C PHE A 132 -6.02 12.46 18.05
N ASP A 133 -6.20 13.59 18.69
CA ASP A 133 -7.47 14.07 19.25
C ASP A 133 -8.47 14.49 18.17
N ASP A 134 -8.00 14.92 16.99
CA ASP A 134 -8.85 15.29 15.85
C ASP A 134 -9.38 14.06 15.08
N MET A 135 -8.81 12.88 15.30
CA MET A 135 -9.15 11.65 14.59
C MET A 135 -10.39 10.99 15.17
N ALA A 136 -11.48 10.98 14.41
CA ALA A 136 -12.72 10.32 14.81
C ALA A 136 -12.55 8.80 15.03
N GLN A 137 -11.77 8.15 14.16
CA GLN A 137 -11.41 6.73 14.26
C GLN A 137 -9.95 6.53 13.88
N LYS A 138 -9.23 5.75 14.70
CA LYS A 138 -7.78 5.57 14.61
C LYS A 138 -7.45 4.18 14.10
N VAL A 139 -6.61 4.10 13.08
CA VAL A 139 -6.03 2.84 12.60
C VAL A 139 -4.57 2.77 13.03
N PRO A 140 -4.16 1.81 13.88
CA PRO A 140 -2.76 1.63 14.26
C PRO A 140 -1.89 1.41 13.01
N ALA A 141 -0.82 2.18 12.87
CA ALA A 141 0.06 2.15 11.69
C ALA A 141 1.51 1.80 12.03
N GLY A 142 1.80 1.53 13.30
CA GLY A 142 3.12 1.14 13.78
C GLY A 142 3.43 1.81 15.11
N LEU A 143 4.63 1.56 15.61
CA LEU A 143 5.17 2.13 16.84
C LEU A 143 6.21 3.19 16.48
N SER A 144 6.25 4.29 17.24
CA SER A 144 7.40 5.20 17.23
C SER A 144 8.66 4.49 17.73
N ARG A 145 9.79 5.18 17.65
CA ARG A 145 11.06 4.67 18.21
C ARG A 145 10.99 4.38 19.70
N ASP A 146 10.16 5.11 20.43
CA ASP A 146 9.96 4.95 21.88
C ASP A 146 8.92 3.87 22.22
N GLY A 147 8.46 3.10 21.22
CA GLY A 147 7.47 2.04 21.44
C GLY A 147 6.05 2.54 21.63
N GLU A 148 5.76 3.81 21.32
CA GLU A 148 4.41 4.36 21.43
C GLU A 148 3.62 4.21 20.12
N PRO A 149 2.33 3.90 20.16
CA PRO A 149 1.55 3.73 18.95
C PRO A 149 1.45 5.03 18.14
N PHE A 150 1.49 4.85 16.83
CA PHE A 150 1.20 5.85 15.82
C PHE A 150 -0.06 5.44 15.06
N PHE A 151 -0.94 6.42 14.80
CA PHE A 151 -2.24 6.17 14.19
C PHE A 151 -2.38 6.94 12.88
N ILE A 152 -3.03 6.30 11.91
CA ILE A 152 -3.58 6.95 10.72
C ILE A 152 -5.06 7.22 10.97
N ASP A 153 -5.53 8.38 10.56
CA ASP A 153 -6.96 8.67 10.54
C ASP A 153 -7.66 7.82 9.46
N LYS A 154 -8.64 7.03 9.91
CA LYS A 154 -9.47 6.19 9.05
C LYS A 154 -10.11 6.99 7.90
N GLU A 155 -10.48 8.26 8.11
CA GLU A 155 -11.17 9.07 7.10
C GLU A 155 -10.32 9.32 5.83
N PHE A 156 -9.00 9.11 5.90
CA PHE A 156 -8.08 9.15 4.74
C PHE A 156 -7.76 7.76 4.17
N LEU A 157 -8.28 6.69 4.77
CA LEU A 157 -8.17 5.30 4.30
C LEU A 157 -9.47 4.77 3.70
N ASP A 158 -10.63 5.22 4.17
CA ASP A 158 -11.94 4.66 3.79
C ASP A 158 -12.66 5.42 2.66
N GLY A 159 -12.06 6.53 2.19
CA GLY A 159 -12.62 7.35 1.12
C GLY A 159 -13.48 8.53 1.58
N SER A 160 -13.71 8.70 2.89
CA SER A 160 -14.58 9.76 3.44
C SER A 160 -14.03 11.17 3.22
N ARG A 161 -12.75 11.40 3.54
CA ARG A 161 -12.05 12.69 3.33
C ARG A 161 -10.87 12.58 2.38
N GLY A 162 -10.29 11.41 2.27
CA GLY A 162 -9.27 11.10 1.29
C GLY A 162 -9.18 9.61 1.08
N ALA A 163 -8.41 9.25 0.07
CA ALA A 163 -8.17 7.87 -0.27
C ALA A 163 -6.76 7.68 -0.80
N HIS A 164 -6.48 6.40 -0.90
CA HIS A 164 -5.31 5.74 -1.42
C HIS A 164 -4.06 5.88 -0.56
N VAL A 165 -3.35 4.77 -0.54
CA VAL A 165 -2.05 4.63 0.12
C VAL A 165 -1.03 4.40 -0.97
N ASN A 166 0.05 5.16 -0.95
CA ASN A 166 1.19 4.95 -1.83
C ASN A 166 2.42 4.56 -1.02
N ILE A 167 3.05 3.42 -1.36
CA ILE A 167 4.18 2.86 -0.63
C ILE A 167 5.39 2.73 -1.57
N SER A 168 6.42 3.56 -1.34
CA SER A 168 7.69 3.51 -2.08
C SER A 168 8.80 2.79 -1.31
N GLY A 169 9.70 2.11 -2.01
CA GLY A 169 10.93 1.58 -1.42
C GLY A 169 11.63 0.52 -2.27
N VAL A 170 12.95 0.43 -2.16
CA VAL A 170 13.79 -0.52 -2.91
C VAL A 170 13.42 -1.97 -2.61
N SER A 171 13.71 -2.87 -3.57
CA SER A 171 13.53 -4.30 -3.39
C SER A 171 14.47 -4.89 -2.32
N GLY A 172 14.11 -6.03 -1.74
CA GLY A 172 14.98 -6.80 -0.83
C GLY A 172 14.93 -6.40 0.65
N VAL A 173 14.34 -5.25 0.98
CA VAL A 173 14.09 -4.85 2.38
C VAL A 173 12.76 -5.43 2.91
N ALA A 174 12.00 -6.12 2.05
CA ALA A 174 10.77 -6.88 2.37
C ALA A 174 9.71 -6.13 3.20
N THR A 175 9.61 -4.80 3.03
CA THR A 175 8.68 -3.99 3.82
C THR A 175 7.44 -3.52 3.07
N LYS A 176 7.44 -3.37 1.73
CA LYS A 176 6.29 -2.75 1.04
C LYS A 176 5.00 -3.56 1.14
N THR A 177 4.98 -4.75 0.54
CA THR A 177 3.84 -5.66 0.54
C THR A 177 3.49 -6.11 1.97
N THR A 178 4.50 -6.31 2.81
CA THR A 178 4.34 -6.63 4.22
C THR A 178 3.68 -5.49 5.00
N TYR A 179 4.05 -4.23 4.74
CA TYR A 179 3.40 -3.08 5.37
C TYR A 179 2.00 -2.85 4.83
N ALA A 180 1.77 -3.05 3.52
CA ALA A 180 0.43 -3.01 2.93
C ALA A 180 -0.51 -4.03 3.58
N THR A 181 -0.05 -5.28 3.75
CA THR A 181 -0.80 -6.33 4.44
C THR A 181 -0.95 -6.02 5.93
N PHE A 182 0.05 -5.45 6.60
CA PHE A 182 -0.07 -4.98 7.98
C PHE A 182 -1.11 -3.87 8.15
N LEU A 183 -1.18 -2.90 7.24
CA LEU A 183 -2.22 -1.87 7.28
C LEU A 183 -3.62 -2.46 7.10
N LEU A 184 -3.80 -3.40 6.17
CA LEU A 184 -5.06 -4.14 6.03
C LEU A 184 -5.41 -4.93 7.29
N TYR A 185 -4.43 -5.62 7.86
CA TYR A 185 -4.60 -6.37 9.10
C TYR A 185 -5.07 -5.46 10.22
N SER A 186 -4.37 -4.34 10.41
CA SER A 186 -4.71 -3.33 11.41
C SER A 186 -6.11 -2.78 11.20
N LEU A 187 -6.50 -2.47 9.97
CA LEU A 187 -7.83 -1.98 9.63
C LEU A 187 -8.93 -3.01 10.00
N PHE A 188 -8.72 -4.29 9.72
CA PHE A 188 -9.69 -5.34 10.02
C PHE A 188 -9.75 -5.75 11.50
N HIS A 189 -8.67 -5.56 12.26
CA HIS A 189 -8.55 -6.08 13.63
C HIS A 189 -8.56 -5.01 14.73
N SER A 190 -8.39 -3.73 14.39
CA SER A 190 -8.43 -2.62 15.36
C SER A 190 -9.84 -2.20 15.79
N GLY A 191 -10.88 -2.63 15.06
CA GLY A 191 -12.26 -2.19 15.29
C GLY A 191 -12.63 -0.86 14.66
N ALA A 192 -11.69 -0.16 13.99
CA ALA A 192 -11.94 1.15 13.36
C ALA A 192 -13.05 1.13 12.28
N LEU A 193 -13.25 -0.01 11.62
CA LEU A 193 -14.33 -0.19 10.65
C LEU A 193 -15.71 -0.42 11.30
N GLY A 194 -15.78 -0.73 12.59
CA GLY A 194 -17.05 -1.02 13.28
C GLY A 194 -17.86 -2.11 12.58
N ALA A 195 -19.14 -1.84 12.31
CA ALA A 195 -20.04 -2.77 11.62
C ALA A 195 -19.64 -3.05 10.16
N ALA A 196 -18.91 -2.14 9.51
CA ALA A 196 -18.48 -2.33 8.11
C ALA A 196 -17.43 -3.44 7.96
N THR A 197 -16.73 -3.82 9.04
CA THR A 197 -15.64 -4.81 9.04
C THR A 197 -16.00 -6.12 8.32
N ALA A 198 -17.21 -6.63 8.55
CA ALA A 198 -17.65 -7.91 7.98
C ALA A 198 -17.83 -7.86 6.46
N ASN A 199 -18.17 -6.69 5.93
CA ASN A 199 -18.46 -6.50 4.51
C ASN A 199 -17.29 -5.89 3.75
N THR A 200 -16.38 -5.16 4.40
CA THR A 200 -15.18 -4.63 3.76
C THR A 200 -14.31 -5.77 3.21
N LYS A 201 -13.93 -5.66 1.94
CA LYS A 201 -13.14 -6.66 1.21
C LYS A 201 -11.76 -6.12 0.85
N ALA A 202 -10.78 -7.01 0.75
CA ALA A 202 -9.47 -6.72 0.19
C ALA A 202 -9.16 -7.67 -0.97
N LEU A 203 -8.69 -7.11 -2.08
CA LEU A 203 -8.19 -7.82 -3.25
C LEU A 203 -6.67 -7.59 -3.32
N ILE A 204 -5.88 -8.66 -3.30
CA ILE A 204 -4.41 -8.59 -3.29
C ILE A 204 -3.86 -9.33 -4.50
N PHE A 205 -3.04 -8.68 -5.32
CA PHE A 205 -2.32 -9.34 -6.40
C PHE A 205 -0.94 -9.82 -5.93
N ASN A 206 -0.72 -11.13 -5.92
CA ASN A 206 0.58 -11.70 -5.58
C ASN A 206 1.48 -11.80 -6.82
N VAL A 207 2.49 -10.94 -6.90
CA VAL A 207 3.39 -10.83 -8.06
C VAL A 207 4.72 -11.56 -7.90
N LYS A 208 5.07 -11.98 -6.68
CA LYS A 208 6.41 -12.49 -6.35
C LYS A 208 6.35 -13.69 -5.40
N GLY A 209 6.81 -14.83 -5.88
CA GLY A 209 6.84 -16.06 -5.09
C GLY A 209 5.46 -16.47 -4.60
N GLU A 210 5.42 -17.31 -3.57
CA GLU A 210 4.18 -17.82 -2.98
C GLU A 210 3.93 -17.20 -1.59
N ASP A 211 4.53 -16.05 -1.33
CA ASP A 211 4.64 -15.48 0.01
C ASP A 211 3.26 -15.09 0.59
N LEU A 212 2.33 -14.67 -0.27
CA LEU A 212 0.97 -14.27 0.11
C LEU A 212 -0.04 -15.42 0.11
N LEU A 213 0.39 -16.66 -0.14
CA LEU A 213 -0.50 -17.81 -0.17
C LEU A 213 -0.77 -18.42 1.21
N PHE A 214 -0.28 -17.81 2.30
CA PHE A 214 -0.37 -18.36 3.66
C PHE A 214 -0.86 -17.35 4.70
N LEU A 215 -1.56 -16.29 4.26
CA LEU A 215 -2.08 -15.23 5.14
C LEU A 215 -3.06 -15.75 6.22
N ASP A 216 -3.66 -16.91 5.99
CA ASP A 216 -4.57 -17.65 6.89
C ASP A 216 -3.86 -18.62 7.85
N HIS A 217 -2.52 -18.68 7.82
CA HIS A 217 -1.71 -19.54 8.69
C HIS A 217 -0.94 -18.71 9.72
N HIS A 218 -0.78 -19.25 10.92
CA HIS A 218 0.07 -18.64 11.95
C HIS A 218 1.54 -18.61 11.51
N ASN A 219 2.23 -17.54 11.90
CA ASN A 219 3.69 -17.46 11.72
C ASN A 219 4.42 -18.13 12.88
N ALA A 220 5.06 -19.27 12.62
CA ALA A 220 5.86 -20.02 13.59
C ALA A 220 7.08 -19.24 14.12
N ARG A 221 7.48 -18.15 13.44
CA ARG A 221 8.61 -17.30 13.84
C ARG A 221 8.21 -16.09 14.69
N LEU A 222 6.92 -15.95 15.02
CA LEU A 222 6.47 -14.87 15.90
C LEU A 222 6.94 -15.13 17.34
N ASP A 223 7.89 -14.33 17.82
CA ASP A 223 8.37 -14.39 19.20
C ASP A 223 7.51 -13.51 20.14
N GLU A 224 7.79 -13.60 21.45
CA GLU A 224 7.04 -12.86 22.46
C GLU A 224 7.22 -11.35 22.37
N ALA A 225 8.43 -10.88 22.03
CA ALA A 225 8.70 -9.46 21.86
C ALA A 225 7.85 -8.87 20.72
N GLN A 226 7.64 -9.62 19.64
CA GLN A 226 6.74 -9.21 18.56
C GLN A 226 5.27 -9.26 18.99
N ARG A 227 4.84 -10.25 19.80
CA ARG A 227 3.47 -10.29 20.37
C ARG A 227 3.19 -9.08 21.25
N GLU A 228 4.14 -8.69 22.11
CA GLU A 228 4.03 -7.49 22.94
C GLU A 228 3.85 -6.22 22.08
N ARG A 229 4.59 -6.11 20.96
CA ARG A 229 4.43 -4.98 20.01
C ARG A 229 3.03 -4.92 19.39
N TYR A 230 2.39 -6.05 19.12
CA TYR A 230 0.98 -6.07 18.71
C TYR A 230 0.06 -5.57 19.84
N GLY A 231 0.33 -5.99 21.09
CA GLY A 231 -0.39 -5.53 22.27
C GLY A 231 -0.34 -4.00 22.46
N LEU A 232 0.84 -3.39 22.26
CA LEU A 232 1.01 -1.93 22.30
C LEU A 232 0.17 -1.19 21.23
N LEU A 233 -0.12 -1.86 20.12
CA LEU A 233 -0.97 -1.33 19.04
C LEU A 233 -2.46 -1.61 19.28
N GLY A 234 -2.83 -2.32 20.35
CA GLY A 234 -4.19 -2.78 20.59
C GLY A 234 -4.66 -3.85 19.61
N LEU A 235 -3.72 -4.57 18.97
CA LEU A 235 -4.00 -5.61 18.00
C LEU A 235 -3.77 -7.00 18.61
N GLN A 236 -4.66 -7.95 18.32
CA GLN A 236 -4.44 -9.35 18.67
C GLN A 236 -3.57 -9.99 17.58
N PRO A 237 -2.41 -10.60 17.89
CA PRO A 237 -1.58 -11.25 16.88
C PRO A 237 -2.23 -12.55 16.38
N GLY A 238 -2.33 -12.73 15.06
CA GLY A 238 -2.78 -13.97 14.43
C GLY A 238 -2.93 -13.86 12.91
N PRO A 239 -3.42 -14.93 12.25
CA PRO A 239 -3.69 -14.93 10.82
C PRO A 239 -4.91 -14.08 10.43
N PHE A 240 -5.06 -13.83 9.12
CA PHE A 240 -6.30 -13.34 8.56
C PHE A 240 -7.39 -14.44 8.64
N ARG A 241 -8.60 -14.06 9.05
CA ARG A 241 -9.68 -15.02 9.37
C ARG A 241 -10.40 -15.60 8.16
N SER A 242 -10.47 -14.85 7.06
CA SER A 242 -11.20 -15.24 5.84
C SER A 242 -10.35 -14.87 4.62
N VAL A 243 -9.66 -15.86 4.06
CA VAL A 243 -8.76 -15.72 2.92
C VAL A 243 -9.18 -16.68 1.81
N GLY A 244 -9.51 -16.13 0.65
CA GLY A 244 -9.70 -16.88 -0.59
C GLY A 244 -8.47 -16.74 -1.47
N ILE A 245 -7.99 -17.85 -2.02
CA ILE A 245 -6.82 -17.85 -2.90
C ILE A 245 -7.22 -18.39 -4.25
N VAL A 246 -6.88 -17.64 -5.29
CA VAL A 246 -7.05 -18.06 -6.68
C VAL A 246 -5.72 -18.01 -7.42
N ALA A 247 -5.46 -18.98 -8.28
CA ALA A 247 -4.23 -19.07 -9.07
C ALA A 247 -4.55 -19.54 -10.50
N PRO A 248 -3.68 -19.24 -11.49
CA PRO A 248 -3.90 -19.71 -12.86
C PRO A 248 -3.83 -21.24 -12.93
N PRO A 249 -4.57 -21.90 -13.83
CA PRO A 249 -4.43 -23.33 -14.05
C PRO A 249 -3.07 -23.66 -14.68
N ARG A 250 -2.57 -24.87 -14.43
CA ARG A 250 -1.39 -25.39 -15.11
C ARG A 250 -1.62 -25.42 -16.63
N PRO A 251 -0.66 -24.93 -17.44
CA PRO A 251 -0.77 -24.99 -18.90
C PRO A 251 -1.04 -26.42 -19.39
N GLY A 252 -2.05 -26.57 -20.25
CA GLY A 252 -2.42 -27.87 -20.84
C GLY A 252 -3.18 -28.83 -19.91
N ASP A 253 -3.44 -28.49 -18.66
CA ASP A 253 -4.17 -29.36 -17.74
C ASP A 253 -5.69 -29.32 -18.05
N ALA A 254 -6.28 -30.49 -18.29
CA ALA A 254 -7.70 -30.68 -18.57
C ALA A 254 -8.60 -30.54 -17.33
N ASN A 255 -8.02 -30.64 -16.12
CA ASN A 255 -8.75 -30.44 -14.87
C ASN A 255 -8.63 -29.00 -14.34
N ALA A 256 -7.91 -28.13 -15.05
CA ALA A 256 -7.59 -26.78 -14.62
C ALA A 256 -7.00 -26.73 -13.20
N THR A 257 -6.09 -27.65 -12.86
CA THR A 257 -5.46 -27.66 -11.52
C THR A 257 -4.66 -26.36 -11.32
N PRO A 258 -4.80 -25.66 -10.19
CA PRO A 258 -4.00 -24.47 -9.87
C PRO A 258 -2.48 -24.69 -9.99
N GLN A 259 -1.78 -23.73 -10.58
CA GLN A 259 -0.31 -23.74 -10.74
C GLN A 259 0.37 -23.14 -9.50
N VAL A 260 0.29 -23.89 -8.40
CA VAL A 260 0.97 -23.60 -7.13
C VAL A 260 1.86 -24.79 -6.75
N GLY A 261 2.98 -24.49 -6.09
CA GLY A 261 3.98 -25.45 -5.63
C GLY A 261 3.79 -25.83 -4.17
N SER A 262 3.76 -24.84 -3.27
CA SER A 262 3.85 -25.08 -1.82
C SER A 262 2.50 -25.23 -1.11
N ARG A 263 1.38 -24.88 -1.75
CA ARG A 263 0.02 -24.99 -1.19
C ARG A 263 -0.87 -25.88 -2.05
N ALA A 264 -1.10 -27.12 -1.61
CA ALA A 264 -1.86 -28.10 -2.39
C ALA A 264 -3.39 -27.94 -2.30
N THR A 265 -3.90 -27.34 -1.22
CA THR A 265 -5.34 -27.24 -0.92
C THR A 265 -5.78 -25.80 -0.64
N GLY A 266 -7.08 -25.52 -0.79
CA GLY A 266 -7.63 -24.19 -0.53
C GLY A 266 -7.23 -23.13 -1.56
N VAL A 267 -6.84 -23.56 -2.77
CA VAL A 267 -6.57 -22.70 -3.92
C VAL A 267 -7.53 -23.07 -5.03
N ALA A 268 -8.27 -22.10 -5.56
CA ALA A 268 -9.17 -22.30 -6.69
C ALA A 268 -8.52 -21.83 -7.99
N PRO A 269 -8.74 -22.52 -9.12
CA PRO A 269 -8.24 -22.04 -10.40
C PRO A 269 -9.10 -20.88 -10.92
N PHE A 270 -8.46 -19.86 -11.52
CA PHE A 270 -9.16 -18.83 -12.27
C PHE A 270 -8.84 -18.90 -13.77
N PHE A 271 -9.87 -18.75 -14.60
CA PHE A 271 -9.76 -18.56 -16.04
C PHE A 271 -11.05 -17.94 -16.58
N TRP A 272 -10.94 -17.29 -17.74
CA TRP A 272 -12.04 -16.70 -18.49
C TRP A 272 -12.44 -17.63 -19.61
N THR A 273 -13.74 -17.75 -19.82
CA THR A 273 -14.30 -18.45 -20.98
C THR A 273 -14.14 -17.63 -22.25
N ILE A 274 -14.22 -18.28 -23.42
CA ILE A 274 -14.19 -17.56 -24.71
C ILE A 274 -15.37 -16.59 -24.80
N ALA A 275 -16.55 -17.02 -24.31
CA ALA A 275 -17.74 -16.17 -24.23
C ALA A 275 -17.51 -14.93 -23.35
N GLU A 276 -16.91 -15.06 -22.17
CA GLU A 276 -16.56 -13.91 -21.32
C GLU A 276 -15.56 -12.99 -22.01
N PHE A 277 -14.53 -13.55 -22.65
CA PHE A 277 -13.52 -12.78 -23.39
C PHE A 277 -14.14 -11.90 -24.48
N CYS A 278 -15.04 -12.49 -25.27
CA CYS A 278 -15.77 -11.83 -26.35
C CYS A 278 -16.78 -10.81 -25.81
N LYS A 279 -17.72 -11.24 -24.96
CA LYS A 279 -18.85 -10.41 -24.49
C LYS A 279 -18.43 -9.28 -23.57
N GLN A 280 -17.39 -9.49 -22.77
CA GLN A 280 -16.89 -8.43 -21.90
C GLN A 280 -15.79 -7.60 -22.57
N ARG A 281 -15.55 -7.76 -23.89
CA ARG A 281 -14.53 -7.02 -24.66
C ARG A 281 -13.16 -7.02 -23.95
N LEU A 282 -12.62 -8.20 -23.63
CA LEU A 282 -11.35 -8.33 -22.90
C LEU A 282 -10.10 -8.14 -23.77
N LEU A 283 -10.24 -8.20 -25.09
CA LEU A 283 -9.15 -8.09 -26.06
C LEU A 283 -8.19 -6.90 -25.82
N PRO A 284 -8.65 -5.67 -25.48
CA PRO A 284 -7.75 -4.55 -25.26
C PRO A 284 -6.70 -4.77 -24.17
N PHE A 285 -6.99 -5.60 -23.15
CA PHE A 285 -6.05 -5.90 -22.07
C PHE A 285 -4.87 -6.78 -22.50
N LEU A 286 -4.92 -7.36 -23.71
CA LEU A 286 -3.78 -8.05 -24.30
C LEU A 286 -2.70 -7.10 -24.85
N PHE A 287 -3.07 -5.84 -25.08
CA PHE A 287 -2.25 -4.79 -25.70
C PHE A 287 -1.97 -3.67 -24.70
N ALA A 288 -1.55 -4.05 -23.49
CA ALA A 288 -1.26 -3.13 -22.40
C ALA A 288 0.25 -2.90 -22.21
N ASP A 289 1.09 -3.19 -23.21
CA ASP A 289 2.53 -2.95 -23.12
C ASP A 289 2.91 -1.50 -23.45
N ALA A 290 3.95 -0.96 -22.83
CA ALA A 290 4.41 0.42 -23.12
C ALA A 290 4.98 0.55 -24.55
N GLU A 291 5.39 -0.58 -25.15
CA GLU A 291 5.78 -0.64 -26.56
C GLU A 291 4.58 -0.56 -27.53
N ASP A 292 3.37 -0.77 -27.02
CA ASP A 292 2.14 -0.80 -27.81
C ASP A 292 1.59 0.60 -28.10
N ASP A 293 1.90 1.59 -27.25
CA ASP A 293 1.47 2.99 -27.38
C ASP A 293 2.01 3.72 -28.61
N ARG A 294 3.14 3.26 -29.14
CA ARG A 294 3.77 3.88 -30.30
C ARG A 294 3.13 3.45 -31.62
N GLN A 295 2.06 2.67 -31.59
CA GLN A 295 1.63 1.90 -32.76
C GLN A 295 0.18 2.15 -33.17
N GLN A 296 -0.02 2.26 -34.49
CA GLN A 296 -1.27 2.70 -35.13
C GLN A 296 -2.42 1.68 -35.07
N TYR A 297 -2.29 0.57 -34.33
CA TYR A 297 -3.24 -0.55 -34.39
C TYR A 297 -4.35 -0.52 -33.33
N THR A 298 -4.40 0.49 -32.45
CA THR A 298 -5.48 0.65 -31.44
C THR A 298 -6.88 0.58 -32.05
N MET A 299 -7.06 1.16 -33.25
CA MET A 299 -8.34 1.07 -33.98
C MET A 299 -8.68 -0.36 -34.40
N VAL A 300 -7.68 -1.17 -34.79
CA VAL A 300 -7.87 -2.60 -35.11
C VAL A 300 -8.36 -3.34 -33.86
N VAL A 301 -7.73 -3.10 -32.70
CA VAL A 301 -8.11 -3.71 -31.41
C VAL A 301 -9.59 -3.43 -31.11
N HIS A 302 -10.03 -2.17 -31.24
CA HIS A 302 -11.43 -1.80 -30.99
C HIS A 302 -12.40 -2.43 -31.99
N ASN A 303 -12.06 -2.44 -33.28
CA ASN A 303 -12.92 -3.01 -34.32
C ASN A 303 -13.06 -4.53 -34.16
N VAL A 304 -11.96 -5.24 -33.91
CA VAL A 304 -11.98 -6.67 -33.64
C VAL A 304 -12.74 -6.97 -32.35
N ALA A 305 -12.50 -6.23 -31.25
CA ALA A 305 -13.24 -6.43 -30.00
C ALA A 305 -14.75 -6.28 -30.18
N ARG A 306 -15.19 -5.30 -30.99
CA ARG A 306 -16.61 -5.11 -31.34
C ARG A 306 -17.17 -6.28 -32.15
N ARG A 307 -16.43 -6.80 -33.13
CA ARG A 307 -16.84 -7.99 -33.89
C ARG A 307 -16.95 -9.23 -33.02
N LEU A 308 -15.99 -9.44 -32.13
CA LEU A 308 -15.99 -10.56 -31.21
C LEU A 308 -17.18 -10.51 -30.23
N GLU A 309 -17.64 -9.33 -29.83
CA GLU A 309 -18.82 -9.19 -28.97
C GLU A 309 -20.11 -9.69 -29.65
N GLU A 310 -20.20 -9.66 -30.98
CA GLU A 310 -21.36 -10.16 -31.74
C GLU A 310 -21.46 -11.69 -31.74
N ALA A 311 -20.42 -12.40 -31.29
CA ALA A 311 -20.38 -13.87 -31.23
C ALA A 311 -21.52 -14.47 -30.40
N THR A 312 -22.04 -15.63 -30.81
CA THR A 312 -23.14 -16.30 -30.09
C THR A 312 -22.56 -17.25 -29.03
N PRO A 313 -22.86 -17.08 -27.73
CA PRO A 313 -22.31 -17.94 -26.68
C PRO A 313 -22.88 -19.37 -26.76
N THR A 314 -22.09 -20.35 -26.33
CA THR A 314 -22.53 -21.74 -26.13
C THR A 314 -22.61 -22.08 -24.64
N ASP A 315 -23.38 -23.11 -24.29
CA ASP A 315 -23.57 -23.53 -22.88
C ASP A 315 -22.26 -23.94 -22.17
N GLY A 316 -21.22 -24.30 -22.94
CA GLY A 316 -19.89 -24.65 -22.44
C GLY A 316 -18.96 -23.44 -22.19
N GLY A 317 -19.41 -22.21 -22.42
CA GLY A 317 -18.58 -21.00 -22.36
C GLY A 317 -17.77 -20.73 -23.63
N GLY A 318 -17.96 -21.54 -24.68
CA GLY A 318 -17.43 -21.28 -26.01
C GLY A 318 -18.28 -20.24 -26.75
N VAL A 319 -17.94 -20.00 -28.01
CA VAL A 319 -18.74 -19.13 -28.90
C VAL A 319 -18.87 -19.73 -30.30
N VAL A 320 -19.92 -19.35 -31.01
CA VAL A 320 -20.08 -19.59 -32.45
C VAL A 320 -19.91 -18.27 -33.19
N ILE A 321 -18.97 -18.24 -34.13
CA ILE A 321 -18.69 -17.10 -35.01
C ILE A 321 -18.76 -17.61 -36.44
N GLU A 322 -19.67 -17.06 -37.24
CA GLU A 322 -19.85 -17.44 -38.66
C GLU A 322 -20.00 -18.97 -38.88
N GLY A 323 -20.69 -19.64 -37.95
CA GLY A 323 -20.91 -21.08 -37.98
C GLY A 323 -19.75 -21.94 -37.47
N GLN A 324 -18.61 -21.34 -37.09
CA GLN A 324 -17.49 -22.05 -36.47
C GLN A 324 -17.60 -22.02 -34.95
N SER A 325 -17.50 -23.19 -34.31
CA SER A 325 -17.50 -23.33 -32.85
C SER A 325 -16.08 -23.17 -32.31
N ILE A 326 -15.88 -22.20 -31.42
CA ILE A 326 -14.59 -21.83 -30.85
C ILE A 326 -14.60 -22.10 -29.34
N THR A 327 -13.65 -22.92 -28.89
CA THR A 327 -13.51 -23.31 -27.48
C THR A 327 -12.13 -23.02 -26.90
N ARG A 328 -11.12 -22.78 -27.75
CA ARG A 328 -9.76 -22.44 -27.35
C ARG A 328 -9.35 -21.05 -27.81
N PHE A 329 -8.45 -20.41 -27.07
CA PHE A 329 -7.94 -19.09 -27.45
C PHE A 329 -7.19 -19.12 -28.79
N ARG A 330 -6.42 -20.18 -29.06
CA ARG A 330 -5.71 -20.34 -30.34
C ARG A 330 -6.66 -20.36 -31.53
N GLU A 331 -7.75 -21.12 -31.45
CA GLU A 331 -8.80 -21.17 -32.48
C GLU A 331 -9.41 -19.79 -32.73
N LEU A 332 -9.64 -19.00 -31.66
CA LEU A 332 -10.12 -17.63 -31.77
C LEU A 332 -9.11 -16.73 -32.50
N VAL A 333 -7.82 -16.86 -32.17
CA VAL A 333 -6.76 -16.06 -32.79
C VAL A 333 -6.57 -16.41 -34.25
N GLU A 334 -6.62 -17.69 -34.61
CA GLU A 334 -6.55 -18.16 -36.00
C GLU A 334 -7.73 -17.64 -36.83
N LEU A 335 -8.96 -17.67 -36.28
CA LEU A 335 -10.12 -17.08 -36.95
C LEU A 335 -9.94 -15.58 -37.20
N VAL A 336 -9.44 -14.84 -36.20
CA VAL A 336 -9.18 -13.39 -36.32
C VAL A 336 -8.12 -13.12 -37.39
N ASP A 337 -7.06 -13.93 -37.44
CA ASP A 337 -6.00 -13.81 -38.46
C ASP A 337 -6.54 -14.04 -39.88
N ASP A 338 -7.31 -15.10 -40.08
CA ASP A 338 -7.93 -15.41 -41.37
C ASP A 338 -8.79 -14.24 -41.88
N ARG A 339 -9.60 -13.64 -41.00
CA ARG A 339 -10.48 -12.51 -41.34
C ARG A 339 -9.74 -11.19 -41.57
N LEU A 340 -8.54 -11.06 -41.04
CA LEU A 340 -7.71 -9.88 -41.22
C LEU A 340 -6.80 -9.98 -42.45
N ASN A 341 -6.54 -11.20 -42.94
CA ASN A 341 -5.75 -11.44 -44.16
C ASN A 341 -6.60 -11.72 -45.41
N ASP A 342 -7.92 -11.84 -45.27
CA ASP A 342 -8.84 -12.00 -46.39
C ASP A 342 -9.38 -10.64 -46.88
N ASP A 343 -9.14 -10.34 -48.17
CA ASP A 343 -9.57 -9.12 -48.84
C ASP A 343 -11.08 -8.87 -48.74
N ALA A 344 -11.89 -9.93 -48.64
CA ALA A 344 -13.35 -9.81 -48.53
C ALA A 344 -13.81 -9.36 -47.14
N THR A 345 -13.04 -9.66 -46.08
CA THR A 345 -13.46 -9.48 -44.67
C THR A 345 -12.62 -8.46 -43.91
N VAL A 346 -11.40 -8.15 -44.36
CA VAL A 346 -10.48 -7.22 -43.69
C VAL A 346 -11.07 -5.82 -43.50
N ALA A 347 -11.82 -5.32 -44.47
CA ALA A 347 -12.47 -4.01 -44.40
C ALA A 347 -13.49 -3.92 -43.25
N ASP A 348 -14.09 -5.05 -42.92
CA ASP A 348 -15.17 -5.21 -41.94
C ASP A 348 -14.64 -5.50 -40.53
N TRP A 349 -13.47 -6.16 -40.43
CA TRP A 349 -12.80 -6.51 -39.17
C TRP A 349 -11.76 -5.49 -38.74
N ALA A 350 -10.87 -5.06 -39.64
CA ALA A 350 -9.86 -4.03 -39.36
C ALA A 350 -10.42 -2.62 -39.52
N GLY A 351 -11.30 -2.40 -40.50
CA GLY A 351 -11.79 -1.09 -40.90
C GLY A 351 -11.17 -0.59 -42.22
N ARG A 352 -12.00 0.00 -43.09
CA ARG A 352 -11.65 0.37 -44.48
C ARG A 352 -10.42 1.26 -44.66
N ALA A 353 -10.07 2.06 -43.66
CA ALA A 353 -8.97 3.02 -43.72
C ALA A 353 -7.65 2.49 -43.14
N ILE A 354 -7.61 1.24 -42.66
CA ILE A 354 -6.42 0.67 -42.01
C ILE A 354 -5.55 -0.07 -43.04
N GLY A 355 -4.27 0.29 -43.10
CA GLY A 355 -3.30 -0.36 -43.99
C GLY A 355 -2.82 -1.71 -43.47
N GLY A 356 -2.42 -2.60 -44.38
CA GLY A 356 -1.98 -3.97 -44.06
C GLY A 356 -0.79 -4.06 -43.10
N GLY A 357 0.11 -3.07 -43.06
CA GLY A 357 1.21 -3.03 -42.09
C GLY A 357 0.74 -2.95 -40.64
N THR A 358 -0.32 -2.18 -40.39
CA THR A 358 -0.95 -2.02 -39.07
C THR A 358 -1.67 -3.31 -38.67
N VAL A 359 -2.38 -3.94 -39.61
CA VAL A 359 -3.05 -5.24 -39.41
C VAL A 359 -2.02 -6.32 -39.07
N GLY A 360 -0.95 -6.45 -39.85
CA GLY A 360 0.10 -7.43 -39.58
C GLY A 360 0.82 -7.20 -38.24
N ALA A 361 0.95 -5.94 -37.79
CA ALA A 361 1.50 -5.63 -36.48
C ALA A 361 0.57 -6.04 -35.32
N PHE A 362 -0.75 -5.93 -35.50
CA PHE A 362 -1.75 -6.43 -34.56
C PHE A 362 -1.73 -7.97 -34.50
N VAL A 363 -1.80 -8.64 -35.66
CA VAL A 363 -1.80 -10.11 -35.77
C VAL A 363 -0.58 -10.73 -35.09
N ARG A 364 0.64 -10.24 -35.40
CA ARG A 364 1.87 -10.77 -34.78
C ARG A 364 1.84 -10.72 -33.26
N ARG A 365 1.27 -9.64 -32.71
CA ARG A 365 1.12 -9.48 -31.25
C ARG A 365 0.07 -10.39 -30.68
N LEU A 366 -1.07 -10.54 -31.36
CA LEU A 366 -2.14 -11.42 -30.95
C LEU A 366 -1.65 -12.87 -30.88
N PHE A 367 -0.91 -13.34 -31.89
CA PHE A 367 -0.25 -14.65 -31.85
C PHE A 367 0.78 -14.76 -30.73
N GLY A 368 1.60 -13.74 -30.51
CA GLY A 368 2.54 -13.70 -29.39
C GLY A 368 1.89 -13.74 -28.00
N ALA A 369 0.56 -13.55 -27.90
CA ALA A 369 -0.18 -13.70 -26.65
C ALA A 369 -0.63 -15.14 -26.38
N VAL A 370 -0.74 -15.99 -27.41
CA VAL A 370 -1.39 -17.31 -27.31
C VAL A 370 -0.70 -18.20 -26.28
N ASP A 371 0.61 -18.39 -26.39
CA ASP A 371 1.36 -19.31 -25.51
C ASP A 371 1.29 -18.90 -24.03
N HIS A 372 1.00 -17.62 -23.77
CA HIS A 372 0.92 -17.05 -22.42
C HIS A 372 -0.49 -17.01 -21.84
N LEU A 373 -1.52 -17.05 -22.68
CA LEU A 373 -2.91 -16.79 -22.27
C LEU A 373 -3.88 -17.93 -22.63
N GLU A 374 -3.47 -18.91 -23.42
CA GLU A 374 -4.33 -20.03 -23.82
C GLU A 374 -4.89 -20.81 -22.62
N HIS A 375 -4.13 -20.93 -21.54
CA HIS A 375 -4.60 -21.55 -20.29
C HIS A 375 -5.50 -20.64 -19.44
N LEU A 376 -5.50 -19.33 -19.70
CA LEU A 376 -6.32 -18.33 -19.01
C LEU A 376 -7.61 -17.98 -19.76
N ILE A 377 -7.64 -18.16 -21.08
CA ILE A 377 -8.78 -17.86 -21.95
C ILE A 377 -9.21 -19.15 -22.64
N ARG A 378 -10.20 -19.85 -22.08
CA ARG A 378 -10.55 -21.21 -22.53
C ARG A 378 -11.96 -21.64 -22.14
N ALA A 379 -12.56 -22.48 -22.97
CA ALA A 379 -13.87 -23.08 -22.73
C ALA A 379 -13.87 -24.61 -22.98
N ASP A 380 -12.70 -25.20 -23.20
CA ASP A 380 -12.52 -26.65 -23.31
C ASP A 380 -12.61 -27.38 -21.95
N VAL A 381 -12.60 -26.62 -20.84
CA VAL A 381 -12.80 -27.12 -19.47
C VAL A 381 -13.95 -26.38 -18.81
N ARG A 382 -14.88 -27.12 -18.22
CA ARG A 382 -16.04 -26.53 -17.52
C ARG A 382 -15.59 -25.89 -16.21
N ARG A 383 -15.80 -24.58 -16.07
CA ARG A 383 -15.56 -23.86 -14.81
C ARG A 383 -16.61 -24.23 -13.76
N ARG A 384 -16.18 -24.41 -12.50
CA ARG A 384 -17.08 -24.70 -11.37
C ARG A 384 -17.74 -23.45 -10.78
N SER A 385 -17.08 -22.30 -10.86
CA SER A 385 -17.58 -21.00 -10.38
C SER A 385 -18.27 -20.21 -11.48
N SER A 386 -19.15 -19.28 -11.09
CA SER A 386 -19.81 -18.32 -12.01
C SER A 386 -18.89 -17.18 -12.44
N HIS A 387 -17.84 -16.88 -11.67
CA HIS A 387 -16.84 -15.86 -11.99
C HIS A 387 -15.41 -16.42 -11.89
N PRO A 388 -14.44 -15.90 -12.67
CA PRO A 388 -13.04 -16.28 -12.56
C PRO A 388 -12.47 -15.96 -11.17
N VAL A 389 -12.83 -14.78 -10.64
CA VAL A 389 -12.47 -14.32 -9.30
C VAL A 389 -13.73 -13.86 -8.60
N ASP A 390 -14.06 -14.49 -7.47
CA ASP A 390 -15.15 -14.07 -6.59
C ASP A 390 -14.60 -13.05 -5.57
N LEU A 391 -15.08 -11.82 -5.68
CA LEU A 391 -14.61 -10.70 -4.87
C LEU A 391 -15.35 -10.58 -3.53
N ASP A 392 -16.46 -11.30 -3.36
CA ASP A 392 -17.35 -11.20 -2.19
C ASP A 392 -17.24 -12.41 -1.27
N ALA A 393 -16.79 -13.56 -1.79
CA ALA A 393 -16.69 -14.82 -1.06
C ALA A 393 -15.83 -14.76 0.21
N ASN A 394 -14.77 -13.95 0.23
CA ASN A 394 -13.82 -13.88 1.35
C ASN A 394 -13.53 -12.43 1.74
N GLN A 395 -13.13 -12.18 2.99
CA GLN A 395 -12.70 -10.84 3.41
C GLN A 395 -11.42 -10.41 2.69
N VAL A 396 -10.49 -11.36 2.48
CA VAL A 396 -9.27 -11.16 1.68
C VAL A 396 -9.26 -12.15 0.53
N THR A 397 -9.15 -11.66 -0.70
CA THR A 397 -8.97 -12.47 -1.90
C THR A 397 -7.58 -12.23 -2.47
N VAL A 398 -6.75 -13.27 -2.53
CA VAL A 398 -5.42 -13.23 -3.12
C VAL A 398 -5.48 -13.82 -4.53
N VAL A 399 -5.15 -13.00 -5.52
CA VAL A 399 -5.01 -13.41 -6.93
C VAL A 399 -3.53 -13.64 -7.20
N ASP A 400 -3.14 -14.91 -7.25
CA ASP A 400 -1.78 -15.30 -7.53
C ASP A 400 -1.46 -15.18 -9.02
N ILE A 401 -0.45 -14.37 -9.34
CA ILE A 401 0.00 -14.14 -10.71
C ILE A 401 1.52 -14.27 -10.84
N HIS A 402 2.23 -14.74 -9.81
CA HIS A 402 3.70 -14.69 -9.77
C HIS A 402 4.36 -15.49 -10.90
N ASN A 403 3.78 -16.64 -11.26
CA ASN A 403 4.25 -17.55 -12.33
C ASN A 403 3.86 -17.10 -13.74
N LEU A 404 3.00 -16.08 -13.87
CA LEU A 404 2.58 -15.57 -15.17
C LEU A 404 3.68 -14.69 -15.78
N ASN A 405 3.77 -14.70 -17.12
CA ASN A 405 4.60 -13.74 -17.83
C ASN A 405 3.98 -12.32 -17.72
N ASP A 406 4.76 -11.31 -18.09
CA ASP A 406 4.36 -9.92 -17.94
C ASP A 406 3.07 -9.55 -18.67
N ARG A 407 2.84 -10.11 -19.85
CA ARG A 407 1.61 -9.89 -20.61
C ARG A 407 0.39 -10.50 -19.91
N ALA A 408 0.49 -11.74 -19.44
CA ALA A 408 -0.58 -12.39 -18.71
C ALA A 408 -0.86 -11.72 -17.35
N LYS A 409 0.19 -11.27 -16.63
CA LYS A 409 0.04 -10.47 -15.40
C LYS A 409 -0.81 -9.22 -15.65
N ARG A 410 -0.46 -8.43 -16.68
CA ARG A 410 -1.21 -7.23 -17.08
C ARG A 410 -2.66 -7.56 -17.44
N PHE A 411 -2.89 -8.61 -18.23
CA PHE A 411 -4.24 -9.06 -18.56
C PHE A 411 -5.06 -9.37 -17.31
N VAL A 412 -4.55 -10.22 -16.41
CA VAL A 412 -5.26 -10.62 -15.18
C VAL A 412 -5.57 -9.41 -14.31
N VAL A 413 -4.57 -8.56 -14.03
CA VAL A 413 -4.75 -7.34 -13.22
C VAL A 413 -5.81 -6.44 -13.86
N GLY A 414 -5.69 -6.14 -15.15
CA GLY A 414 -6.63 -5.26 -15.85
C GLY A 414 -8.06 -5.76 -15.81
N VAL A 415 -8.27 -7.05 -16.10
CA VAL A 415 -9.62 -7.63 -16.15
C VAL A 415 -10.25 -7.75 -14.77
N VAL A 416 -9.50 -8.16 -13.75
CA VAL A 416 -10.01 -8.27 -12.37
C VAL A 416 -10.28 -6.88 -11.78
N LEU A 417 -9.41 -5.89 -12.02
CA LEU A 417 -9.66 -4.50 -11.59
C LEU A 417 -10.91 -3.92 -12.26
N ARG A 418 -11.08 -4.17 -13.57
CA ARG A 418 -12.28 -3.73 -14.28
C ARG A 418 -13.53 -4.39 -13.74
N GLN A 419 -13.48 -5.69 -13.41
CA GLN A 419 -14.59 -6.41 -12.76
C GLN A 419 -14.96 -5.75 -11.42
N ALA A 420 -13.98 -5.48 -10.56
CA ALA A 420 -14.19 -4.81 -9.27
C ALA A 420 -14.84 -3.41 -9.46
N PHE A 421 -14.32 -2.64 -10.42
CA PHE A 421 -14.84 -1.31 -10.73
C PHE A 421 -16.29 -1.34 -11.24
N GLN A 422 -16.59 -2.21 -12.20
CA GLN A 422 -17.93 -2.34 -12.76
C GLN A 422 -18.94 -2.85 -11.73
N ALA A 423 -18.55 -3.78 -10.85
CA ALA A 423 -19.40 -4.24 -9.76
C ALA A 423 -19.78 -3.08 -8.82
N LYS A 424 -18.82 -2.20 -8.52
CA LYS A 424 -19.06 -1.00 -7.71
C LYS A 424 -19.91 0.06 -8.39
N GLU A 425 -19.64 0.38 -9.65
CA GLU A 425 -20.48 1.30 -10.41
C GLU A 425 -21.92 0.79 -10.51
N ALA A 426 -22.12 -0.51 -10.72
CA ALA A 426 -23.45 -1.11 -10.78
C ALA A 426 -24.19 -1.05 -9.44
N SER A 427 -23.49 -1.19 -8.31
CA SER A 427 -24.09 -1.04 -6.98
C SER A 427 -24.54 0.40 -6.67
N GLY A 428 -23.87 1.39 -7.26
CA GLY A 428 -24.15 2.81 -7.05
C GLY A 428 -23.83 3.33 -5.65
N THR A 429 -23.24 2.51 -4.77
CA THR A 429 -22.90 2.87 -3.39
C THR A 429 -21.41 2.65 -3.10
N ALA A 430 -20.84 3.52 -2.26
CA ALA A 430 -19.45 3.35 -1.82
C ALA A 430 -19.28 2.08 -0.98
N GLU A 431 -20.21 1.80 -0.07
CA GLU A 431 -20.17 0.58 0.74
C GLU A 431 -20.69 -0.64 -0.04
N PRO A 432 -20.14 -1.84 0.22
CA PRO A 432 -19.04 -2.13 1.16
C PRO A 432 -17.67 -1.80 0.58
N LEU A 433 -16.75 -1.23 1.36
CA LEU A 433 -15.43 -0.83 0.85
C LEU A 433 -14.64 -2.00 0.24
N GLN A 434 -13.93 -1.74 -0.86
CA GLN A 434 -13.04 -2.69 -1.51
C GLN A 434 -11.63 -2.12 -1.61
N PHE A 435 -10.72 -2.66 -0.80
CA PHE A 435 -9.30 -2.34 -0.86
C PHE A 435 -8.63 -3.16 -1.95
N VAL A 436 -7.77 -2.53 -2.74
CA VAL A 436 -7.02 -3.16 -3.82
C VAL A 436 -5.53 -2.97 -3.55
N VAL A 437 -4.81 -4.05 -3.28
CA VAL A 437 -3.36 -4.03 -3.09
C VAL A 437 -2.67 -4.41 -4.40
N LEU A 438 -1.92 -3.47 -4.96
CA LEU A 438 -1.19 -3.67 -6.21
C LEU A 438 0.26 -3.25 -6.04
N ASP A 439 1.16 -4.23 -6.07
CA ASP A 439 2.61 -4.00 -6.12
C ASP A 439 3.09 -3.81 -7.55
N GLU A 440 4.31 -3.30 -7.73
CA GLU A 440 4.89 -2.95 -9.03
C GLU A 440 4.02 -1.96 -9.83
N LEU A 441 3.49 -0.91 -9.20
CA LEU A 441 2.62 0.07 -9.87
C LEU A 441 3.22 0.66 -11.16
N ASN A 442 4.55 0.79 -11.26
CA ASN A 442 5.23 1.28 -12.47
C ASN A 442 5.00 0.37 -13.69
N LYS A 443 4.65 -0.90 -13.49
CA LYS A 443 4.30 -1.84 -14.57
C LYS A 443 2.87 -1.65 -15.09
N TYR A 444 1.95 -1.24 -14.22
CA TYR A 444 0.52 -1.17 -14.52
C TYR A 444 0.03 0.25 -14.81
N ALA A 445 0.66 1.25 -14.20
CA ALA A 445 0.45 2.67 -14.44
C ALA A 445 1.81 3.37 -14.62
N PRO A 446 2.58 3.05 -15.68
CA PRO A 446 3.85 3.69 -15.96
C PRO A 446 3.69 5.20 -16.16
N ARG A 447 4.75 5.96 -15.86
CA ARG A 447 4.75 7.42 -16.02
C ARG A 447 4.44 7.87 -17.44
N GLU A 448 5.02 7.20 -18.41
CA GLU A 448 4.78 7.46 -19.83
C GLU A 448 3.99 6.31 -20.44
N GLY A 449 3.35 6.59 -21.58
CA GLY A 449 2.46 5.64 -22.23
C GLY A 449 1.02 5.69 -21.73
N THR A 450 0.13 4.98 -22.43
CA THR A 450 -1.27 4.74 -22.10
C THR A 450 -1.53 3.23 -22.09
N SER A 451 -2.51 2.79 -21.33
CA SER A 451 -2.99 1.43 -21.43
C SER A 451 -4.36 1.37 -20.77
N PRO A 452 -5.22 0.40 -21.14
CA PRO A 452 -6.49 0.22 -20.47
C PRO A 452 -6.36 0.07 -18.95
N ILE A 453 -5.26 -0.51 -18.47
CA ILE A 453 -4.98 -0.70 -17.04
C ILE A 453 -4.60 0.63 -16.38
N LYS A 454 -3.75 1.43 -17.04
CA LYS A 454 -3.36 2.74 -16.55
C LYS A 454 -4.55 3.68 -16.44
N GLU A 455 -5.42 3.71 -17.45
CA GLU A 455 -6.65 4.51 -17.42
C GLU A 455 -7.59 4.07 -16.28
N LEU A 456 -7.76 2.76 -16.06
CA LEU A 456 -8.52 2.26 -14.90
C LEU A 456 -7.90 2.66 -13.56
N LEU A 457 -6.57 2.60 -13.43
CA LEU A 457 -5.89 3.02 -12.19
C LEU A 457 -5.97 4.53 -11.98
N LEU A 458 -5.99 5.32 -13.05
CA LEU A 458 -6.26 6.75 -13.00
C LEU A 458 -7.70 7.04 -12.53
N ASP A 459 -8.69 6.34 -13.09
CA ASP A 459 -10.08 6.44 -12.65
C ASP A 459 -10.24 6.04 -11.18
N VAL A 460 -9.55 4.98 -10.73
CA VAL A 460 -9.52 4.61 -9.31
C VAL A 460 -8.88 5.72 -8.48
N ALA A 461 -7.73 6.25 -8.88
CA ALA A 461 -7.04 7.30 -8.13
C ALA A 461 -7.82 8.63 -8.04
N GLU A 462 -8.60 8.98 -9.07
CA GLU A 462 -9.34 10.24 -9.13
C GLU A 462 -10.77 10.11 -8.57
N ARG A 463 -11.45 8.99 -8.85
CA ARG A 463 -12.88 8.78 -8.56
C ARG A 463 -13.16 7.53 -7.71
N GLY A 464 -12.22 6.60 -7.58
CA GLY A 464 -12.41 5.32 -6.87
C GLY A 464 -12.93 5.49 -5.44
N ARG A 465 -12.53 6.56 -4.74
CA ARG A 465 -13.05 6.86 -3.40
C ARG A 465 -14.57 6.96 -3.33
N SER A 466 -15.23 7.58 -4.32
CA SER A 466 -16.69 7.75 -4.32
C SER A 466 -17.42 6.43 -4.61
N LEU A 467 -16.72 5.48 -5.21
CA LEU A 467 -17.20 4.11 -5.47
C LEU A 467 -16.81 3.14 -4.34
N GLY A 468 -16.10 3.63 -3.32
CA GLY A 468 -15.56 2.81 -2.22
C GLY A 468 -14.47 1.84 -2.64
N ILE A 469 -13.74 2.13 -3.72
CA ILE A 469 -12.56 1.39 -4.14
C ILE A 469 -11.32 2.14 -3.67
N ILE A 470 -10.52 1.50 -2.83
CA ILE A 470 -9.33 2.10 -2.23
C ILE A 470 -8.07 1.36 -2.68
N LEU A 471 -7.28 1.99 -3.55
CA LEU A 471 -5.95 1.53 -3.93
C LEU A 471 -4.92 1.65 -2.79
N ILE A 472 -4.24 0.55 -2.47
CA ILE A 472 -2.97 0.50 -1.73
C ILE A 472 -1.90 0.11 -2.75
N GLY A 473 -1.26 1.11 -3.31
CA GLY A 473 -0.25 0.97 -4.35
C GLY A 473 1.16 0.85 -3.78
N ALA A 474 1.96 -0.05 -4.33
CA ALA A 474 3.37 -0.17 -4.02
C ALA A 474 4.27 -0.12 -5.26
N GLN A 475 5.42 0.53 -5.13
CA GLN A 475 6.44 0.60 -6.19
C GLN A 475 7.84 0.77 -5.60
N GLN A 476 8.88 0.55 -6.42
CA GLN A 476 10.24 0.88 -6.03
C GLN A 476 10.54 2.37 -6.24
N THR A 477 10.07 2.89 -7.37
CA THR A 477 10.37 4.22 -7.93
C THR A 477 9.04 4.92 -8.22
N ALA A 478 8.60 5.80 -7.32
CA ALA A 478 7.42 6.64 -7.57
C ALA A 478 7.62 7.56 -8.78
N SER A 479 8.87 7.93 -9.08
CA SER A 479 9.20 8.74 -10.26
C SER A 479 8.91 8.04 -11.59
N GLU A 480 8.73 6.71 -11.61
CA GLU A 480 8.39 5.91 -12.80
C GLU A 480 6.89 5.59 -12.91
N VAL A 481 6.08 6.03 -11.94
CA VAL A 481 4.62 5.84 -11.93
C VAL A 481 3.93 7.10 -12.43
N GLU A 482 2.75 6.93 -13.03
CA GLU A 482 1.87 8.03 -13.40
C GLU A 482 1.61 8.97 -12.21
N ARG A 483 1.92 10.26 -12.40
CA ARG A 483 1.98 11.25 -11.32
C ARG A 483 0.66 11.36 -10.57
N ARG A 484 -0.47 11.28 -11.27
CA ARG A 484 -1.80 11.41 -10.65
C ARG A 484 -2.14 10.25 -9.71
N VAL A 485 -1.68 9.03 -10.02
CA VAL A 485 -1.87 7.86 -9.15
C VAL A 485 -1.14 8.05 -7.82
N VAL A 486 0.10 8.55 -7.87
CA VAL A 486 0.90 8.82 -6.66
C VAL A 486 0.38 10.05 -5.90
N ALA A 487 0.13 11.15 -6.61
CA ALA A 487 -0.21 12.43 -5.99
C ALA A 487 -1.57 12.43 -5.29
N ASN A 488 -2.55 11.67 -5.82
CA ASN A 488 -3.89 11.54 -5.25
C ASN A 488 -3.95 10.64 -4.01
N SER A 489 -2.85 9.96 -3.65
CA SER A 489 -2.78 9.18 -2.42
C SER A 489 -2.67 10.08 -1.19
N ALA A 490 -3.67 10.03 -0.33
CA ALA A 490 -3.74 10.78 0.92
C ALA A 490 -2.68 10.31 1.92
N ILE A 491 -2.43 9.00 1.98
CA ILE A 491 -1.38 8.42 2.81
C ILE A 491 -0.18 8.10 1.94
N ARG A 492 0.99 8.60 2.34
CA ARG A 492 2.26 8.34 1.65
C ARG A 492 3.23 7.68 2.60
N VAL A 493 3.84 6.61 2.14
CA VAL A 493 4.68 5.75 2.95
C VAL A 493 5.98 5.51 2.19
N VAL A 494 7.09 5.68 2.90
CA VAL A 494 8.43 5.48 2.35
C VAL A 494 9.18 4.47 3.21
N GLY A 495 9.55 3.35 2.60
CA GLY A 495 10.57 2.45 3.10
C GLY A 495 11.97 2.95 2.74
N ARG A 496 12.93 2.04 2.54
CA ARG A 496 14.27 2.43 2.10
C ARG A 496 14.23 2.92 0.65
N LEU A 497 14.74 4.13 0.36
CA LEU A 497 14.86 4.65 -1.01
C LEU A 497 16.28 4.52 -1.56
N ASP A 498 16.40 4.48 -2.88
CA ASP A 498 17.67 4.77 -3.55
C ASP A 498 17.98 6.27 -3.42
N SER A 499 19.26 6.63 -3.31
CA SER A 499 19.69 8.02 -3.14
C SER A 499 19.27 8.93 -4.30
N ALA A 500 19.31 8.45 -5.55
CA ALA A 500 18.86 9.21 -6.70
C ALA A 500 17.34 9.41 -6.66
N GLU A 501 16.59 8.36 -6.33
CA GLU A 501 15.14 8.41 -6.22
C GLU A 501 14.68 9.35 -5.09
N ALA A 502 15.33 9.33 -3.94
CA ALA A 502 14.99 10.19 -2.79
C ALA A 502 15.11 11.70 -3.09
N THR A 503 15.85 12.09 -4.13
CA THR A 503 15.97 13.50 -4.56
C THR A 503 14.93 13.95 -5.56
N ARG A 504 14.06 13.04 -6.03
CA ARG A 504 13.02 13.34 -7.02
C ARG A 504 11.87 14.13 -6.39
N GLY A 505 11.18 14.91 -7.21
CA GLY A 505 10.13 15.84 -6.76
C GLY A 505 8.91 15.14 -6.16
N GLU A 506 8.70 13.86 -6.49
CA GLU A 506 7.67 12.99 -5.94
C GLU A 506 7.80 12.81 -4.42
N TYR A 507 9.00 13.03 -3.85
CA TYR A 507 9.28 12.99 -2.41
C TYR A 507 9.44 14.38 -1.78
N GLY A 508 8.99 15.44 -2.46
CA GLY A 508 9.07 16.81 -1.95
C GLY A 508 8.35 17.04 -0.61
N TRP A 509 7.43 16.14 -0.24
CA TRP A 509 6.73 16.13 1.04
C TRP A 509 7.57 15.61 2.22
N LEU A 510 8.69 14.94 1.97
CA LEU A 510 9.64 14.56 3.01
C LEU A 510 10.60 15.72 3.32
N PRO A 511 10.77 16.13 4.59
CA PRO A 511 11.85 17.02 5.01
C PRO A 511 13.24 16.51 4.60
N VAL A 512 14.22 17.40 4.46
CA VAL A 512 15.58 17.09 3.96
C VAL A 512 16.22 15.95 4.77
N VAL A 513 16.16 16.03 6.10
CA VAL A 513 16.74 15.02 7.00
C VAL A 513 16.05 13.67 6.84
N GLN A 514 14.72 13.65 6.69
CA GLN A 514 13.98 12.41 6.47
C GLN A 514 14.27 11.80 5.10
N ARG A 515 14.44 12.62 4.04
CA ARG A 515 14.88 12.14 2.72
C ARG A 515 16.24 11.47 2.81
N GLN A 516 17.22 12.08 3.48
CA GLN A 516 18.54 11.47 3.68
C GLN A 516 18.43 10.16 4.47
N ARG A 517 17.64 10.15 5.55
CA ARG A 517 17.43 8.96 6.38
C ARG A 517 16.76 7.83 5.61
N SER A 518 15.83 8.14 4.70
CA SER A 518 15.15 7.12 3.88
C SER A 518 16.13 6.25 3.10
N THR A 519 17.34 6.72 2.80
CA THR A 519 18.37 5.92 2.09
C THR A 519 19.04 4.86 2.97
N ILE A 520 18.95 5.00 4.30
CA ILE A 520 19.65 4.18 5.29
C ILE A 520 18.73 3.53 6.33
N ILE A 521 17.41 3.67 6.23
CA ILE A 521 16.50 3.03 7.19
C ILE A 521 16.58 1.49 7.13
N LYS A 522 16.39 0.87 8.29
CA LYS A 522 16.43 -0.59 8.46
C LYS A 522 15.13 -1.25 7.95
N PRO A 523 15.16 -2.54 7.60
CA PRO A 523 13.94 -3.31 7.41
C PRO A 523 13.00 -3.20 8.61
N GLY A 524 11.69 -3.13 8.36
CA GLY A 524 10.67 -2.93 9.38
C GLY A 524 10.40 -1.47 9.75
N THR A 525 11.24 -0.52 9.31
CA THR A 525 11.04 0.92 9.51
C THR A 525 10.41 1.56 8.28
N MET A 526 9.38 2.41 8.49
CA MET A 526 8.70 3.19 7.46
C MET A 526 8.62 4.66 7.88
N ILE A 527 8.54 5.58 6.92
CA ILE A 527 8.19 6.97 7.13
C ILE A 527 6.78 7.19 6.58
N VAL A 528 5.85 7.65 7.41
CA VAL A 528 4.43 7.78 7.08
C VAL A 528 4.01 9.24 7.13
N SER A 529 3.38 9.71 6.06
CA SER A 529 2.74 11.03 5.97
C SER A 529 1.24 10.87 5.75
N GLN A 530 0.47 11.73 6.41
CA GLN A 530 -0.99 11.85 6.26
C GLN A 530 -1.41 13.32 6.34
N PRO A 531 -2.58 13.71 5.80
CA PRO A 531 -2.92 15.13 5.63
C PRO A 531 -3.07 15.94 6.92
N GLN A 532 -3.49 15.32 8.03
CA GLN A 532 -3.62 16.00 9.34
C GLN A 532 -2.29 16.25 10.04
N LEU A 533 -1.22 15.58 9.60
CA LEU A 533 0.10 15.72 10.20
C LEU A 533 0.98 16.61 9.32
N PRO A 534 1.48 17.74 9.84
CA PRO A 534 2.33 18.64 9.05
C PRO A 534 3.72 18.06 8.80
N VAL A 535 4.13 17.06 9.58
CA VAL A 535 5.42 16.39 9.47
C VAL A 535 5.22 14.87 9.33
N PRO A 536 5.95 14.20 8.43
CA PRO A 536 5.92 12.74 8.36
C PRO A 536 6.56 12.12 9.61
N VAL A 537 6.08 10.95 10.02
CA VAL A 537 6.53 10.26 11.24
C VAL A 537 7.22 8.96 10.90
N VAL A 538 8.32 8.67 11.58
CA VAL A 538 9.04 7.40 11.44
C VAL A 538 8.42 6.37 12.38
N VAL A 539 8.01 5.25 11.81
CA VAL A 539 7.37 4.14 12.52
C VAL A 539 8.08 2.83 12.25
N GLU A 540 7.99 1.93 13.21
CA GLU A 540 8.31 0.52 13.03
C GLU A 540 7.06 -0.32 13.26
N PHE A 541 6.81 -1.30 12.39
CA PHE A 541 5.68 -2.21 12.54
C PHE A 541 6.16 -3.60 12.97
N PRO A 542 5.34 -4.36 13.72
CA PRO A 542 5.73 -5.68 14.20
C PRO A 542 5.93 -6.68 13.04
N PHE A 543 6.75 -7.69 13.30
CA PHE A 543 6.91 -8.83 12.41
C PHE A 543 5.56 -9.53 12.20
N PRO A 544 5.21 -9.96 10.96
CA PRO A 544 3.89 -10.52 10.67
C PRO A 544 3.50 -11.69 11.56
N ALA A 545 2.31 -11.62 12.16
CA ALA A 545 1.73 -12.72 12.92
C ALA A 545 1.15 -13.85 12.04
N TRP A 546 1.02 -13.59 10.73
CA TRP A 546 0.68 -14.57 9.71
C TRP A 546 1.92 -15.03 8.93
N ALA A 547 1.88 -16.24 8.42
CA ALA A 547 2.95 -16.78 7.60
C ALA A 547 3.04 -16.02 6.28
N THR A 548 4.26 -15.58 5.94
CA THR A 548 4.55 -14.97 4.63
C THR A 548 5.30 -15.91 3.72
N ARG A 549 5.55 -17.16 4.15
CA ARG A 549 6.17 -18.23 3.35
C ARG A 549 5.72 -19.57 3.90
N PHE A 550 5.78 -20.61 3.06
CA PHE A 550 5.50 -21.97 3.50
C PHE A 550 6.37 -22.40 4.69
N SER A 551 7.66 -22.06 4.70
CA SER A 551 8.59 -22.40 5.80
C SER A 551 8.31 -21.67 7.12
N GLU A 552 7.39 -20.70 7.12
CA GLU A 552 6.94 -19.98 8.31
C GLU A 552 5.61 -20.51 8.84
N THR A 553 4.94 -21.41 8.12
CA THR A 553 3.69 -22.01 8.58
C THR A 553 3.95 -22.90 9.79
N ASP A 554 3.15 -22.70 10.84
CA ASP A 554 3.13 -23.62 11.97
C ASP A 554 2.33 -24.87 11.59
N ALA A 555 3.04 -25.99 11.39
CA ALA A 555 2.43 -27.27 10.99
C ALA A 555 1.44 -27.83 12.03
N THR A 556 1.43 -27.31 13.27
CA THR A 556 0.53 -27.78 14.34
C THR A 556 -0.82 -27.05 14.37
N THR A 557 -0.93 -25.89 13.72
CA THR A 557 -2.17 -25.13 13.58
C THR A 557 -2.50 -24.98 12.10
N GLY A 558 -3.47 -25.75 11.61
CA GLY A 558 -4.00 -25.60 10.24
C GLY A 558 -4.59 -24.20 9.99
N PRO A 559 -5.09 -23.92 8.76
CA PRO A 559 -5.73 -22.64 8.45
C PRO A 559 -6.81 -22.32 9.48
N SER A 560 -6.88 -21.05 9.93
CA SER A 560 -7.80 -20.68 11.02
C SER A 560 -9.23 -21.06 10.64
N ALA A 561 -9.85 -21.98 11.41
CA ALA A 561 -11.18 -22.48 11.12
C ALA A 561 -12.19 -21.32 11.10
N THR A 562 -12.97 -21.22 10.03
CA THR A 562 -14.10 -20.28 9.92
C THR A 562 -15.17 -20.67 10.96
N PRO A 563 -15.63 -19.77 11.84
CA PRO A 563 -16.75 -20.09 12.72
C PRO A 563 -18.03 -20.14 11.86
N GLY A 564 -18.44 -21.34 11.45
CA GLY A 564 -19.68 -21.53 10.69
C GLY A 564 -19.85 -22.85 9.95
N THR A 565 -18.78 -23.60 9.69
CA THR A 565 -18.89 -24.89 8.98
C THR A 565 -18.97 -26.03 9.99
N THR A 566 -20.17 -26.52 10.26
CA THR A 566 -20.37 -27.79 10.98
C THR A 566 -19.59 -28.88 10.25
N ALA A 567 -18.55 -29.41 10.90
CA ALA A 567 -17.77 -30.53 10.38
C ALA A 567 -18.71 -31.73 10.20
N ILE A 568 -18.80 -32.22 8.96
CA ILE A 568 -19.32 -33.56 8.68
C ILE A 568 -18.21 -34.52 9.14
N PRO A 569 -18.48 -35.52 9.99
CA PRO A 569 -17.47 -36.48 10.41
C PRO A 569 -16.91 -37.23 9.20
N ASP A 570 -15.59 -37.40 9.17
CA ASP A 570 -14.81 -37.99 8.06
C ASP A 570 -14.92 -39.53 7.94
N ASP A 571 -15.87 -40.18 8.63
CA ASP A 571 -16.04 -41.63 8.51
C ASP A 571 -17.51 -42.08 8.62
N PRO A 572 -18.13 -42.57 7.52
CA PRO A 572 -19.48 -43.14 7.55
C PRO A 572 -19.56 -44.52 8.25
N PHE A 573 -18.46 -45.06 8.78
CA PHE A 573 -18.40 -46.36 9.44
C PHE A 573 -17.78 -46.35 10.85
N GLU A 574 -17.55 -45.18 11.44
CA GLU A 574 -17.10 -45.12 12.84
C GLU A 574 -18.23 -45.60 13.77
N GLY A 575 -18.14 -46.86 14.22
CA GLY A 575 -19.08 -47.48 15.16
C GLY A 575 -19.81 -48.74 14.68
N LEU A 576 -19.38 -49.38 13.60
CA LEU A 576 -19.79 -50.75 13.23
C LEU A 576 -18.76 -51.81 13.62
#